data_AF-A0A850BEL1-F1
#
_entry.id   AF-A0A850BEL1-F1
#
_cell.length_a   1.000
_cell.length_b   1.000
_cell.length_c   1.000
_cell.angle_alpha   90.00
_cell.angle_beta   90.00
_cell.angle_gamma   90.00
#
_symmetry.space_group_name_H-M   'P 1'
#
loop_
_entity.id
_entity.type
_entity.pdbx_description
1 polymer ?
#
loop_
_entity_poly.entity_id
_entity_poly.type
_entity_poly.pdbx_seq_one_letter_code
_entity_poly.pdbx_strand_id
1 'polypeptide(L)'
;MQTLVKSFLAFAPIAVFAAACGSSGTTDQASGGAASGGAGGSSGDACVLSADVRNMVEETLTELSLTAIDVAKNSSATQYGFGIQIPGAEHSFVGYTTVISTCPNNSVVTSCDSTKGGSSDPFWMSVHDRCVRFRCEAGGNNIALVDTYLTMQPIKSATDKHEFTYDTTHPTGTATFDPNPFLTWRIDLTDLAAIQVDAKLTNVVRILQTDDTFIDFTHTGTAAVSRTDADVSLATLDLEWPSLLEGGDKLTGSVQVDAAGGVNGEVKAGDTIIAGIKDDYQFAWQGACAGSQ
;
A
#
# COMPACT_ATOMS: atom_id res chain seq x y z
N MET A 1 -10.59 22.74 28.66
CA MET A 1 -11.72 21.79 28.56
C MET A 1 -11.44 20.90 27.35
N GLN A 2 -10.86 19.72 27.56
CA GLN A 2 -10.58 18.75 26.48
C GLN A 2 -11.87 17.97 26.23
N THR A 3 -12.55 18.26 25.13
CA THR A 3 -13.73 17.49 24.71
C THR A 3 -13.23 16.16 24.17
N LEU A 4 -13.64 15.06 24.82
CA LEU A 4 -13.35 13.69 24.38
C LEU A 4 -13.82 13.49 22.94
N VAL A 5 -12.87 13.23 22.03
CA VAL A 5 -13.13 12.80 20.66
C VAL A 5 -13.58 11.34 20.72
N LYS A 6 -14.87 11.09 20.50
CA LYS A 6 -15.40 9.72 20.28
C LYS A 6 -15.12 9.34 18.83
N SER A 7 -14.04 8.61 18.58
CA SER A 7 -13.88 7.86 17.34
C SER A 7 -14.85 6.67 17.37
N PHE A 8 -15.84 6.65 16.48
CA PHE A 8 -16.65 5.47 16.19
C PHE A 8 -16.34 5.07 14.75
N LEU A 9 -15.74 3.90 14.55
CA LEU A 9 -15.69 3.21 13.27
C LEU A 9 -15.77 1.71 13.52
N ALA A 10 -16.88 1.10 13.10
CA ALA A 10 -16.96 -0.32 12.83
C ALA A 10 -16.64 -0.48 11.33
N PHE A 11 -15.53 -1.13 11.00
CA PHE A 11 -15.23 -1.51 9.64
C PHE A 11 -15.85 -2.88 9.35
N ALA A 12 -16.54 -2.99 8.22
CA ALA A 12 -16.78 -4.28 7.60
C ALA A 12 -15.45 -4.75 6.97
N PRO A 13 -15.08 -6.04 7.10
CA PRO A 13 -13.88 -6.55 6.45
C PRO A 13 -14.04 -6.44 4.93
N ILE A 14 -13.05 -5.84 4.28
CA ILE A 14 -12.87 -5.98 2.83
C ILE A 14 -12.47 -7.44 2.62
N ALA A 15 -13.37 -8.20 2.00
CA ALA A 15 -13.09 -9.59 1.66
C ALA A 15 -12.07 -9.61 0.52
N VAL A 16 -10.82 -9.93 0.85
CA VAL A 16 -9.83 -10.36 -0.14
C VAL A 16 -10.36 -11.67 -0.75
N PHE A 17 -10.81 -11.62 -1.99
CA PHE A 17 -11.27 -12.80 -2.71
C PHE A 17 -10.06 -13.65 -3.08
N ALA A 18 -9.82 -14.71 -2.30
CA ALA A 18 -9.00 -15.83 -2.74
C ALA A 18 -9.67 -16.46 -3.97
N ALA A 19 -9.04 -16.33 -5.14
CA ALA A 19 -9.46 -17.01 -6.36
C ALA A 19 -9.34 -18.53 -6.16
N ALA A 20 -10.48 -19.21 -6.03
CA ALA A 20 -10.52 -20.67 -5.94
C ALA A 20 -10.27 -21.28 -7.33
N CYS A 21 -9.09 -21.89 -7.50
CA CYS A 21 -8.76 -22.76 -8.64
C CYS A 21 -9.70 -23.98 -8.69
N GLY A 22 -10.58 -24.02 -9.69
CA GLY A 22 -11.35 -25.21 -10.04
C GLY A 22 -10.51 -26.15 -10.91
N SER A 23 -10.06 -27.28 -10.36
CA SER A 23 -9.55 -28.41 -11.14
C SER A 23 -10.63 -29.49 -11.26
N SER A 24 -10.96 -29.88 -12.49
CA SER A 24 -11.78 -31.06 -12.79
C SER A 24 -10.96 -32.04 -13.62
N GLY A 25 -10.85 -33.29 -13.14
CA GLY A 25 -10.15 -34.43 -13.78
C GLY A 25 -10.78 -34.86 -15.13
N THR A 26 -10.33 -35.91 -15.82
CA THR A 26 -9.56 -37.12 -15.47
C THR A 26 -9.11 -37.84 -16.76
N THR A 27 -7.94 -38.52 -16.70
CA THR A 27 -7.47 -39.76 -17.38
C THR A 27 -7.66 -39.99 -18.90
N ASP A 28 -6.57 -40.26 -19.62
CA ASP A 28 -6.29 -41.63 -20.10
C ASP A 28 -4.86 -41.86 -20.62
N GLN A 29 -4.44 -43.11 -20.48
CA GLN A 29 -3.11 -43.69 -20.59
C GLN A 29 -2.79 -44.17 -22.02
N ALA A 30 -1.59 -43.90 -22.55
CA ALA A 30 -1.00 -44.70 -23.62
C ALA A 30 0.53 -44.69 -23.57
N SER A 31 1.11 -45.88 -23.37
CA SER A 31 2.54 -46.17 -23.38
C SER A 31 3.08 -46.34 -24.81
N GLY A 32 4.19 -45.71 -25.13
CA GLY A 32 4.99 -45.99 -26.32
C GLY A 32 6.33 -45.28 -26.27
N GLY A 33 7.43 -46.04 -26.13
CA GLY A 33 8.78 -45.50 -25.99
C GLY A 33 9.47 -45.15 -27.32
N ALA A 34 10.41 -44.21 -27.27
CA ALA A 34 11.62 -44.17 -28.07
C ALA A 34 12.62 -43.17 -27.46
N ALA A 35 13.87 -43.59 -27.34
CA ALA A 35 14.99 -42.76 -26.92
C ALA A 35 15.55 -41.96 -28.10
N SER A 36 15.95 -40.70 -27.87
CA SER A 36 17.27 -40.15 -28.27
C SER A 36 17.35 -38.63 -28.11
N GLY A 37 18.34 -38.19 -27.34
CA GLY A 37 19.29 -37.14 -27.74
C GLY A 37 18.75 -35.75 -28.11
N GLY A 38 18.88 -34.81 -27.18
CA GLY A 38 18.69 -33.39 -27.47
C GLY A 38 18.84 -32.53 -26.23
N ALA A 39 20.04 -32.47 -25.66
CA ALA A 39 20.44 -31.40 -24.76
C ALA A 39 20.46 -30.10 -25.57
N GLY A 40 19.35 -29.38 -25.53
CA GLY A 40 19.21 -28.00 -25.99
C GLY A 40 18.31 -27.33 -24.97
N GLY A 41 18.90 -26.95 -23.84
CA GLY A 41 18.21 -26.21 -22.80
C GLY A 41 17.61 -24.96 -23.43
N SER A 42 16.29 -24.98 -23.63
CA SER A 42 15.52 -23.76 -23.72
C SER A 42 15.67 -23.11 -22.36
N SER A 43 16.59 -22.15 -22.25
CA SER A 43 16.45 -21.07 -21.31
C SER A 43 15.18 -20.34 -21.72
N GLY A 44 14.03 -20.90 -21.35
CA GLY A 44 12.79 -20.14 -21.37
C GLY A 44 13.09 -18.93 -20.50
N ASP A 45 13.06 -17.74 -21.10
CA ASP A 45 13.29 -16.49 -20.40
C ASP A 45 12.44 -16.54 -19.13
N ALA A 46 13.10 -16.68 -17.98
CA ALA A 46 12.42 -16.64 -16.71
C ALA A 46 11.98 -15.19 -16.49
N CYS A 47 10.78 -14.98 -15.96
CA CYS A 47 10.33 -13.64 -15.62
C CYS A 47 11.40 -12.91 -14.79
N VAL A 48 11.63 -11.64 -15.09
CA VAL A 48 12.58 -10.79 -14.34
C VAL A 48 12.17 -10.60 -12.88
N LEU A 49 10.92 -10.92 -12.52
CA LEU A 49 10.39 -10.92 -11.17
C LEU A 49 9.93 -12.33 -10.77
N SER A 50 10.21 -12.72 -9.52
CA SER A 50 9.61 -13.91 -8.92
C SER A 50 8.09 -13.72 -8.72
N ALA A 51 7.36 -14.82 -8.54
CA ALA A 51 5.92 -14.76 -8.28
C ALA A 51 5.59 -13.95 -7.00
N ASP A 52 6.37 -14.13 -5.94
CA ASP A 52 6.21 -13.40 -4.68
C ASP A 52 6.39 -11.89 -4.87
N VAL A 53 7.43 -11.48 -5.63
CA VAL A 53 7.67 -10.06 -5.92
C VAL A 53 6.53 -9.47 -6.74
N ARG A 54 6.00 -10.21 -7.73
CA ARG A 54 4.84 -9.76 -8.49
C ARG A 54 3.62 -9.56 -7.61
N ASN A 55 3.27 -10.54 -6.76
CA ASN A 55 2.13 -10.42 -5.85
C ASN A 55 2.26 -9.20 -4.93
N MET A 56 3.44 -8.94 -4.37
CA MET A 56 3.65 -7.75 -3.55
C MET A 56 3.54 -6.44 -4.32
N VAL A 57 3.99 -6.41 -5.59
CA VAL A 57 3.81 -5.24 -6.47
C VAL A 57 2.33 -5.02 -6.75
N GLU A 58 1.57 -6.08 -7.04
CA GLU A 58 0.11 -6.01 -7.25
C GLU A 58 -0.61 -5.48 -6.01
N GLU A 59 -0.33 -6.07 -4.85
CA GLU A 59 -0.89 -5.68 -3.56
C GLU A 59 -0.56 -4.21 -3.26
N THR A 60 0.72 -3.83 -3.36
CA THR A 60 1.17 -2.47 -3.01
C THR A 60 0.52 -1.42 -3.90
N LEU A 61 0.47 -1.65 -5.22
CA LEU A 61 -0.15 -0.71 -6.15
C LEU A 61 -1.66 -0.60 -5.93
N THR A 62 -2.32 -1.71 -5.66
CA THR A 62 -3.78 -1.75 -5.41
C THR A 62 -4.12 -1.07 -4.09
N GLU A 63 -3.54 -1.53 -2.98
CA GLU A 63 -3.87 -1.10 -1.63
C GLU A 63 -3.47 0.36 -1.38
N LEU A 64 -2.33 0.83 -1.90
CA LEU A 64 -1.96 2.25 -1.77
C LEU A 64 -2.88 3.16 -2.59
N SER A 65 -3.31 2.74 -3.78
CA SER A 65 -4.26 3.51 -4.59
C SER A 65 -5.62 3.61 -3.90
N LEU A 66 -6.15 2.49 -3.39
CA LEU A 66 -7.38 2.46 -2.62
C LEU A 66 -7.28 3.28 -1.34
N THR A 67 -6.16 3.21 -0.63
CA THR A 67 -5.91 4.00 0.57
C THR A 67 -5.90 5.50 0.27
N ALA A 68 -5.24 5.93 -0.81
CA ALA A 68 -5.23 7.34 -1.21
C ALA A 68 -6.66 7.84 -1.53
N ILE A 69 -7.44 7.02 -2.23
CA ILE A 69 -8.86 7.29 -2.52
C ILE A 69 -9.68 7.41 -1.24
N ASP A 70 -9.50 6.50 -0.29
CA ASP A 70 -10.21 6.51 1.00
C ASP A 70 -9.84 7.72 1.85
N VAL A 71 -8.57 8.11 1.88
CA VAL A 71 -8.12 9.34 2.55
C VAL A 71 -8.83 10.55 1.94
N ALA A 72 -8.88 10.64 0.61
CA ALA A 72 -9.56 11.73 -0.08
C ALA A 72 -11.07 11.73 0.18
N LYS A 73 -11.76 10.59 0.07
CA LYS A 73 -13.20 10.46 0.34
C LYS A 73 -13.57 10.80 1.78
N ASN A 74 -12.72 10.44 2.73
CA ASN A 74 -12.94 10.71 4.16
C ASN A 74 -12.44 12.09 4.61
N SER A 75 -12.05 12.96 3.68
CA SER A 75 -11.60 14.33 3.96
C SER A 75 -12.68 15.38 3.66
N SER A 76 -12.82 16.40 4.49
CA SER A 76 -13.76 17.50 4.34
C SER A 76 -13.33 18.66 5.25
N ALA A 77 -14.14 19.73 5.30
CA ALA A 77 -13.87 20.85 6.22
C ALA A 77 -13.83 20.44 7.70
N THR A 78 -14.48 19.34 8.10
CA THR A 78 -14.57 18.90 9.50
C THR A 78 -14.02 17.50 9.74
N GLN A 79 -13.59 16.79 8.69
CA GLN A 79 -13.06 15.43 8.77
C GLN A 79 -11.76 15.34 7.99
N TYR A 80 -10.72 14.72 8.56
CA TYR A 80 -9.47 14.47 7.84
C TYR A 80 -9.23 12.98 7.77
N GLY A 81 -9.12 12.46 6.55
CA GLY A 81 -8.74 11.09 6.28
C GLY A 81 -7.28 10.83 6.65
N PHE A 82 -6.98 9.59 7.00
CA PHE A 82 -5.62 9.08 7.18
C PHE A 82 -5.55 7.63 6.72
N GLY A 83 -4.35 7.19 6.38
CA GLY A 83 -4.13 5.91 5.73
C GLY A 83 -2.66 5.52 5.75
N ILE A 84 -2.36 4.27 6.08
CA ILE A 84 -1.07 3.64 5.80
C ILE A 84 -1.29 2.13 5.62
N GLN A 85 -0.56 1.56 4.67
CA GLN A 85 -0.58 0.14 4.34
C GLN A 85 0.80 -0.45 4.60
N ILE A 86 0.84 -1.73 4.93
CA ILE A 86 2.07 -2.52 5.04
C ILE A 86 1.96 -3.73 4.10
N PRO A 87 2.98 -4.00 3.27
CA PRO A 87 2.92 -5.08 2.28
C PRO A 87 2.95 -6.45 2.95
N GLY A 88 2.25 -7.42 2.38
CA GLY A 88 2.24 -8.81 2.83
C GLY A 88 1.49 -9.03 4.14
N ALA A 89 0.71 -8.07 4.63
CA ALA A 89 -0.13 -8.23 5.81
C ALA A 89 -1.57 -7.78 5.54
N GLU A 90 -2.54 -8.48 6.14
CA GLU A 90 -3.97 -8.12 6.07
C GLU A 90 -4.31 -6.86 6.91
N HIS A 91 -3.29 -6.23 7.49
CA HIS A 91 -3.45 -5.14 8.42
C HIS A 91 -3.19 -3.80 7.75
N SER A 92 -4.22 -2.95 7.75
CA SER A 92 -4.13 -1.56 7.33
C SER A 92 -4.47 -0.61 8.47
N PHE A 93 -4.09 0.66 8.33
CA PHE A 93 -4.58 1.72 9.20
C PHE A 93 -5.15 2.87 8.39
N VAL A 94 -6.42 2.70 8.02
CA VAL A 94 -7.24 3.69 7.30
C VAL A 94 -8.35 4.18 8.22
N GLY A 95 -8.67 5.46 8.13
CA GLY A 95 -9.78 6.04 8.88
C GLY A 95 -9.86 7.54 8.72
N TYR A 96 -10.59 8.16 9.64
CA TYR A 96 -10.67 9.62 9.72
C TYR A 96 -10.75 10.10 11.15
N THR A 97 -10.41 11.37 11.34
CA THR A 97 -10.72 12.09 12.57
C THR A 97 -11.70 13.22 12.26
N THR A 98 -12.55 13.56 13.23
CA THR A 98 -13.32 14.80 13.16
C THR A 98 -12.57 15.90 13.90
N VAL A 99 -12.33 17.02 13.23
CA VAL A 99 -11.70 18.20 13.83
C VAL A 99 -12.74 19.29 13.94
N ILE A 100 -12.90 19.86 15.13
CA ILE A 100 -13.95 20.84 15.45
C ILE A 100 -13.69 22.19 14.75
N SER A 101 -12.50 22.37 14.17
CA SER A 101 -12.15 23.58 13.47
C SER A 101 -11.05 23.34 12.42
N THR A 102 -11.20 24.02 11.29
CA THR A 102 -10.21 24.06 10.20
C THR A 102 -8.95 24.78 10.70
N CYS A 103 -7.92 24.00 11.00
CA CYS A 103 -6.56 24.47 11.22
C CYS A 103 -6.35 25.72 12.10
N PRO A 104 -7.01 25.92 13.26
CA PRO A 104 -6.66 27.05 14.11
C PRO A 104 -5.48 26.68 15.02
N ASN A 105 -4.53 27.60 15.12
CA ASN A 105 -3.51 27.68 16.16
C ASN A 105 -2.40 26.62 16.14
N ASN A 106 -2.09 25.98 15.00
CA ASN A 106 -1.01 24.98 14.91
C ASN A 106 -1.14 23.85 15.96
N SER A 107 -2.36 23.54 16.40
CA SER A 107 -2.55 22.50 17.41
C SER A 107 -2.15 21.14 16.85
N VAL A 108 -1.18 20.51 17.51
CA VAL A 108 -0.72 19.17 17.16
C VAL A 108 -1.53 18.18 17.97
N VAL A 109 -2.36 17.38 17.30
CA VAL A 109 -3.12 16.31 17.94
C VAL A 109 -2.51 14.98 17.52
N THR A 110 -1.91 14.27 18.48
CA THR A 110 -1.43 12.89 18.28
C THR A 110 -2.39 11.93 18.94
N SER A 111 -2.75 10.87 18.23
CA SER A 111 -3.60 9.80 18.74
C SER A 111 -3.05 8.45 18.31
N CYS A 112 -2.82 7.56 19.28
CA CYS A 112 -2.36 6.20 19.05
C CYS A 112 -3.37 5.20 19.60
N ASP A 113 -3.48 4.02 18.99
CA ASP A 113 -4.51 3.04 19.34
C ASP A 113 -4.33 2.50 20.76
N SER A 114 -3.08 2.31 21.21
CA SER A 114 -2.77 1.89 22.60
C SER A 114 -3.34 2.85 23.66
N THR A 115 -3.56 4.12 23.32
CA THR A 115 -4.13 5.13 24.24
C THR A 115 -5.66 5.14 24.25
N LYS A 116 -6.31 4.51 23.27
CA LYS A 116 -7.77 4.43 23.14
C LYS A 116 -8.36 3.21 23.83
N GLY A 117 -7.53 2.25 24.25
CA GLY A 117 -7.94 1.09 25.04
C GLY A 117 -8.86 0.11 24.31
N GLY A 118 -8.70 -0.04 22.99
CA GLY A 118 -9.79 -0.58 22.14
C GLY A 118 -9.42 -1.45 20.94
N SER A 119 -8.16 -1.86 20.72
CA SER A 119 -7.93 -2.92 19.74
C SER A 119 -8.19 -4.29 20.36
N SER A 120 -8.92 -5.15 19.66
CA SER A 120 -9.02 -6.59 19.96
C SER A 120 -8.05 -7.43 19.12
N ASP A 121 -7.35 -6.79 18.18
CA ASP A 121 -6.41 -7.44 17.28
C ASP A 121 -5.06 -7.60 17.98
N PRO A 122 -4.58 -8.83 18.21
CA PRO A 122 -3.31 -9.10 18.85
C PRO A 122 -2.13 -8.35 18.24
N PHE A 123 -2.16 -8.10 16.92
CA PHE A 123 -1.13 -7.35 16.21
C PHE A 123 -0.92 -5.97 16.83
N TRP A 124 -2.01 -5.26 17.13
CA TRP A 124 -2.02 -3.89 17.66
C TRP A 124 -2.06 -3.81 19.18
N MET A 125 -2.38 -4.91 19.87
CA MET A 125 -2.57 -4.88 21.33
C MET A 125 -1.25 -4.90 22.10
N SER A 126 -0.27 -5.70 21.68
CA SER A 126 0.89 -6.05 22.51
C SER A 126 2.23 -5.58 21.97
N VAL A 127 2.40 -5.57 20.64
CA VAL A 127 3.71 -5.33 20.01
C VAL A 127 3.71 -4.03 19.21
N HIS A 128 2.68 -3.81 18.39
CA HIS A 128 2.60 -2.64 17.51
C HIS A 128 1.65 -1.58 18.08
N ASP A 129 1.84 -0.36 17.63
CA ASP A 129 0.87 0.72 17.77
C ASP A 129 0.75 1.42 16.41
N ARG A 130 -0.41 2.05 16.21
CA ARG A 130 -0.71 2.81 15.00
C ARG A 130 -1.16 4.19 15.44
N CYS A 131 -0.49 5.19 14.90
CA CYS A 131 -0.60 6.55 15.37
C CYS A 131 -0.91 7.50 14.21
N VAL A 132 -1.65 8.53 14.54
CA VAL A 132 -1.94 9.64 13.63
C VAL A 132 -1.60 10.95 14.34
N ARG A 133 -0.93 11.85 13.62
CA ARG A 133 -0.62 13.21 14.09
C ARG A 133 -1.12 14.24 13.10
N PHE A 134 -2.04 15.08 13.55
CA PHE A 134 -2.62 16.17 12.78
C PHE A 134 -1.82 17.45 12.99
N ARG A 135 -1.47 18.12 11.89
CA ARG A 135 -0.78 19.41 11.82
C ARG A 135 -1.37 20.25 10.70
N CYS A 136 -0.95 21.50 10.60
CA CYS A 136 -1.30 22.38 9.49
C CYS A 136 -0.03 22.83 8.77
N GLU A 137 -0.14 23.08 7.46
CA GLU A 137 0.96 23.63 6.68
C GLU A 137 1.26 25.07 7.14
N ALA A 138 2.53 25.42 7.27
CA ALA A 138 2.92 26.74 7.74
C ALA A 138 2.45 27.81 6.73
N GLY A 139 1.60 28.74 7.18
CA GLY A 139 1.02 29.78 6.33
C GLY A 139 -0.22 29.36 5.53
N GLY A 140 -0.62 28.08 5.60
CA GLY A 140 -1.84 27.56 4.97
C GLY A 140 -2.94 27.34 6.00
N ASN A 141 -3.95 28.22 6.03
CA ASN A 141 -5.09 28.06 6.95
C ASN A 141 -6.05 26.93 6.55
N ASN A 142 -5.94 26.43 5.32
CA ASN A 142 -6.83 25.42 4.74
C ASN A 142 -6.06 24.18 4.26
N ILE A 143 -4.82 23.98 4.69
CA ILE A 143 -3.99 22.84 4.27
C ILE A 143 -3.60 22.05 5.52
N ALA A 144 -4.17 20.86 5.65
CA ALA A 144 -3.88 19.94 6.74
C ALA A 144 -2.73 19.00 6.36
N LEU A 145 -1.88 18.68 7.34
CA LEU A 145 -0.84 17.67 7.24
C LEU A 145 -1.17 16.55 8.23
N VAL A 146 -1.47 15.37 7.71
CA VAL A 146 -1.88 14.21 8.50
C VAL A 146 -0.78 13.16 8.43
N ASP A 147 0.05 13.11 9.48
CA ASP A 147 1.08 12.10 9.60
C ASP A 147 0.44 10.79 10.10
N THR A 148 0.60 9.71 9.36
CA THR A 148 0.18 8.36 9.73
C THR A 148 1.42 7.49 9.86
N TYR A 149 1.59 6.82 10.98
CA TYR A 149 2.80 6.04 11.24
C TYR A 149 2.53 4.84 12.12
N LEU A 150 3.32 3.79 11.88
CA LEU A 150 3.33 2.56 12.65
C LEU A 150 4.57 2.53 13.53
N THR A 151 4.48 1.95 14.71
CA THR A 151 5.55 2.01 15.71
C THR A 151 5.52 0.76 16.59
N MET A 152 6.68 0.41 17.16
CA MET A 152 6.77 -0.63 18.19
C MET A 152 6.37 -0.02 19.54
N GLN A 153 5.57 -0.72 20.34
CA GLN A 153 5.27 -0.26 21.70
C GLN A 153 6.53 -0.29 22.59
N PRO A 154 6.71 0.68 23.52
CA PRO A 154 5.80 1.77 23.89
C PRO A 154 6.03 3.09 23.14
N ILE A 155 6.78 3.08 22.02
CA ILE A 155 7.12 4.29 21.27
C ILE A 155 5.86 4.90 20.67
N LYS A 156 5.74 6.22 20.74
CA LYS A 156 4.56 6.98 20.24
C LYS A 156 4.94 8.24 19.47
N SER A 157 6.21 8.61 19.49
CA SER A 157 6.65 9.85 18.85
C SER A 157 6.82 9.63 17.35
N ALA A 158 6.17 10.47 16.55
CA ALA A 158 6.32 10.52 15.09
C ALA A 158 7.77 10.75 14.61
N THR A 159 8.63 11.31 15.47
CA THR A 159 10.03 11.63 15.15
C THR A 159 11.01 10.59 15.65
N ASP A 160 10.55 9.60 16.42
CA ASP A 160 11.40 8.54 16.94
C ASP A 160 11.54 7.45 15.88
N LYS A 161 12.71 7.41 15.25
CA LYS A 161 13.02 6.50 14.14
C LYS A 161 13.63 5.22 14.72
N HIS A 162 12.97 4.10 14.45
CA HIS A 162 13.34 2.78 14.95
C HIS A 162 12.90 1.72 13.94
N GLU A 163 13.37 0.49 14.10
CA GLU A 163 12.89 -0.62 13.28
C GLU A 163 11.45 -0.99 13.65
N PHE A 164 10.65 -1.34 12.64
CA PHE A 164 9.32 -1.89 12.81
C PHE A 164 9.25 -3.23 12.09
N THR A 165 8.90 -4.30 12.79
CA THR A 165 8.98 -5.66 12.27
C THR A 165 7.67 -6.40 12.44
N TYR A 166 7.25 -7.17 11.44
CA TYR A 166 6.05 -8.01 11.53
C TYR A 166 6.17 -9.25 10.65
N ASP A 167 5.35 -10.25 10.97
CA ASP A 167 5.24 -11.46 10.15
C ASP A 167 4.34 -11.18 8.94
N THR A 168 4.83 -11.58 7.77
CA THR A 168 4.14 -11.47 6.48
C THR A 168 3.45 -12.78 6.15
N THR A 169 2.25 -12.68 5.57
CA THR A 169 1.48 -13.82 5.07
C THR A 169 1.92 -14.22 3.67
N HIS A 170 2.21 -13.24 2.80
CA HIS A 170 2.60 -13.46 1.41
C HIS A 170 3.59 -12.37 0.96
N PRO A 171 4.84 -12.73 0.61
CA PRO A 171 5.46 -14.02 0.87
C PRO A 171 5.53 -14.30 2.38
N THR A 172 5.56 -15.58 2.78
CA THR A 172 5.71 -15.91 4.21
C THR A 172 7.12 -15.56 4.69
N GLY A 173 7.23 -14.80 5.77
CA GLY A 173 8.50 -14.36 6.32
C GLY A 173 8.35 -13.25 7.36
N THR A 174 9.44 -12.54 7.63
CA THR A 174 9.44 -11.36 8.50
C THR A 174 9.81 -10.13 7.68
N ALA A 175 8.92 -9.15 7.67
CA ALA A 175 9.18 -7.84 7.11
C ALA A 175 9.76 -6.90 8.18
N THR A 176 10.78 -6.14 7.80
CA THR A 176 11.42 -5.11 8.60
C THR A 176 11.40 -3.79 7.85
N PHE A 177 10.85 -2.78 8.49
CA PHE A 177 10.94 -1.39 8.07
C PHE A 177 12.03 -0.67 8.87
N ASP A 178 12.97 -0.02 8.18
CA ASP A 178 14.04 0.76 8.81
C ASP A 178 14.29 2.09 8.05
N PRO A 179 13.72 3.21 8.52
CA PRO A 179 12.96 3.36 9.77
C PRO A 179 11.52 2.86 9.64
N ASN A 180 10.82 2.84 10.78
CA ASN A 180 9.40 2.52 10.90
C ASN A 180 8.53 3.28 9.87
N PRO A 181 7.43 2.65 9.38
CA PRO A 181 6.58 3.24 8.35
C PRO A 181 6.02 4.59 8.78
N PHE A 182 6.19 5.59 7.94
CA PHE A 182 5.73 6.96 8.18
C PHE A 182 5.30 7.61 6.87
N LEU A 183 4.09 8.14 6.84
CA LEU A 183 3.52 8.83 5.68
C LEU A 183 2.85 10.13 6.12
N THR A 184 3.02 11.20 5.35
CA THR A 184 2.27 12.44 5.53
C THR A 184 1.33 12.65 4.36
N TRP A 185 0.03 12.68 4.63
CA TRP A 185 -0.97 13.16 3.69
C TRP A 185 -1.10 14.67 3.82
N ARG A 186 -0.90 15.38 2.72
CA ARG A 186 -1.24 16.79 2.59
C ARG A 186 -2.64 16.89 2.00
N ILE A 187 -3.55 17.52 2.74
CA ILE A 187 -4.96 17.64 2.37
C ILE A 187 -5.24 19.13 2.16
N ASP A 188 -5.43 19.54 0.91
CA ASP A 188 -5.77 20.89 0.52
C ASP A 188 -7.29 21.09 0.49
N LEU A 189 -7.76 21.94 1.39
CA LEU A 189 -9.17 22.29 1.60
C LEU A 189 -9.43 23.75 1.21
N THR A 190 -8.54 24.34 0.40
CA THR A 190 -8.71 25.73 -0.07
C THR A 190 -9.99 25.89 -0.88
N ASP A 191 -10.35 24.87 -1.66
CA ASP A 191 -11.65 24.74 -2.32
C ASP A 191 -12.36 23.48 -1.79
N LEU A 192 -13.44 23.66 -1.04
CA LEU A 192 -14.20 22.54 -0.46
C LEU A 192 -14.98 21.74 -1.51
N ALA A 193 -15.21 22.31 -2.70
CA ALA A 193 -15.77 21.59 -3.83
C ALA A 193 -14.70 20.86 -4.65
N ALA A 194 -13.40 21.11 -4.41
CA ALA A 194 -12.29 20.52 -5.14
C ALA A 194 -11.12 20.19 -4.19
N ILE A 195 -11.29 19.16 -3.37
CA ILE A 195 -10.27 18.73 -2.41
C ILE A 195 -9.13 18.04 -3.15
N GLN A 196 -7.89 18.40 -2.78
CA GLN A 196 -6.70 17.70 -3.25
C GLN A 196 -6.03 16.99 -2.09
N VAL A 197 -5.64 15.75 -2.30
CA VAL A 197 -4.85 14.96 -1.35
C VAL A 197 -3.59 14.50 -2.04
N ASP A 198 -2.44 14.79 -1.44
CA ASP A 198 -1.14 14.36 -1.96
C ASP A 198 -0.28 13.75 -0.86
N ALA A 199 0.58 12.80 -1.24
CA ALA A 199 1.57 12.24 -0.34
C ALA A 199 2.84 11.83 -1.10
N LYS A 200 3.98 12.02 -0.45
CA LYS A 200 5.26 11.44 -0.87
C LYS A 200 5.48 10.13 -0.13
N LEU A 201 5.71 9.07 -0.89
CA LEU A 201 5.90 7.72 -0.38
C LEU A 201 7.40 7.44 -0.31
N THR A 202 7.87 7.01 0.85
CA THR A 202 9.25 6.54 1.03
C THR A 202 9.23 5.48 2.11
N ASN A 203 9.44 4.24 1.70
CA ASN A 203 9.45 3.09 2.57
C ASN A 203 10.72 2.29 2.31
N VAL A 204 11.46 1.99 3.36
CA VAL A 204 12.57 1.03 3.33
C VAL A 204 12.06 -0.23 3.98
N VAL A 205 11.72 -1.24 3.18
CA VAL A 205 11.12 -2.48 3.66
C VAL A 205 11.87 -3.67 3.09
N ARG A 206 12.15 -4.61 3.97
CA ARG A 206 13.03 -5.73 3.75
C ARG A 206 12.36 -6.99 4.27
N ILE A 207 12.23 -8.01 3.45
CA ILE A 207 11.49 -9.22 3.81
C ILE A 207 12.45 -10.39 3.80
N LEU A 208 12.65 -10.99 4.98
CA LEU A 208 13.36 -12.26 5.13
C LEU A 208 12.34 -13.39 5.01
N GLN A 209 12.38 -14.13 3.91
CA GLN A 209 11.51 -15.26 3.66
C GLN A 209 11.93 -16.47 4.51
N THR A 210 11.03 -17.44 4.68
CA THR A 210 11.28 -18.63 5.51
C THR A 210 12.39 -19.56 5.03
N ASP A 211 12.84 -19.39 3.78
CA ASP A 211 13.94 -20.15 3.15
C ASP A 211 15.29 -19.39 3.20
N ASP A 212 15.38 -18.39 4.09
CA ASP A 212 16.54 -17.50 4.25
C ASP A 212 16.86 -16.64 3.02
N THR A 213 15.93 -16.53 2.05
CA THR A 213 16.03 -15.57 0.95
C THR A 213 15.50 -14.20 1.38
N PHE A 214 15.94 -13.17 0.67
CA PHE A 214 15.68 -11.79 1.04
C PHE A 214 15.15 -10.99 -0.13
N ILE A 215 14.08 -10.23 0.12
CA ILE A 215 13.53 -9.27 -0.83
C ILE A 215 13.72 -7.86 -0.27
N ASP A 216 14.49 -7.04 -0.98
CA ASP A 216 14.53 -5.60 -0.75
C ASP A 216 13.37 -4.93 -1.48
N PHE A 217 12.26 -4.74 -0.78
CA PHE A 217 11.03 -4.16 -1.30
C PHE A 217 10.95 -2.64 -1.04
N THR A 218 12.09 -2.01 -0.77
CA THR A 218 12.23 -0.55 -0.65
C THR A 218 11.62 0.14 -1.86
N HIS A 219 10.80 1.15 -1.63
CA HIS A 219 10.16 1.92 -2.69
C HIS A 219 9.96 3.39 -2.34
N THR A 220 9.88 4.20 -3.38
CA THR A 220 9.55 5.63 -3.29
C THR A 220 8.53 6.01 -4.33
N GLY A 221 7.82 7.10 -4.13
CA GLY A 221 6.82 7.52 -5.09
C GLY A 221 5.92 8.65 -4.64
N THR A 222 4.81 8.81 -5.33
CA THR A 222 3.79 9.81 -5.04
C THR A 222 2.40 9.22 -5.21
N ALA A 223 1.50 9.60 -4.30
CA ALA A 223 0.07 9.43 -4.47
C ALA A 223 -0.58 10.81 -4.56
N ALA A 224 -1.50 10.99 -5.49
CA ALA A 224 -2.29 12.21 -5.61
C ALA A 224 -3.74 11.87 -5.95
N VAL A 225 -4.69 12.52 -5.28
CA VAL A 225 -6.12 12.34 -5.51
C VAL A 225 -6.78 13.70 -5.57
N SER A 226 -7.49 13.94 -6.66
CA SER A 226 -8.42 15.04 -6.82
C SER A 226 -9.84 14.55 -6.58
N ARG A 227 -10.57 15.25 -5.72
CA ARG A 227 -11.98 14.98 -5.45
C ARG A 227 -12.80 16.21 -5.77
N THR A 228 -13.84 16.06 -6.58
CA THR A 228 -14.80 17.13 -6.85
C THR A 228 -16.11 16.77 -6.17
N ASP A 229 -16.62 17.69 -5.36
CA ASP A 229 -17.72 17.45 -4.42
C ASP A 229 -17.44 16.25 -3.51
N ALA A 230 -18.13 15.13 -3.74
CA ALA A 230 -17.99 13.87 -2.99
C ALA A 230 -17.28 12.77 -3.79
N ASP A 231 -17.02 12.98 -5.08
CA ASP A 231 -16.55 11.95 -6.00
C ASP A 231 -15.09 12.17 -6.39
N VAL A 232 -14.34 11.07 -6.49
CA VAL A 232 -12.97 11.12 -7.01
C VAL A 232 -13.04 11.50 -8.48
N SER A 233 -12.36 12.56 -8.87
CA SER A 233 -12.24 12.96 -10.29
C SER A 233 -11.00 12.36 -10.93
N LEU A 234 -9.93 12.18 -10.16
CA LEU A 234 -8.69 11.54 -10.58
C LEU A 234 -7.93 11.04 -9.35
N ALA A 235 -7.41 9.82 -9.40
CA ALA A 235 -6.35 9.35 -8.51
C ALA A 235 -5.16 8.89 -9.34
N THR A 236 -3.95 9.19 -8.89
CA THR A 236 -2.70 8.73 -9.50
C THR A 236 -1.76 8.21 -8.42
N LEU A 237 -1.12 7.07 -8.69
CA LEU A 237 -0.07 6.49 -7.88
C LEU A 237 1.10 6.18 -8.79
N ASP A 238 2.28 6.69 -8.46
CA ASP A 238 3.53 6.38 -9.14
C ASP A 238 4.53 5.87 -8.11
N LEU A 239 5.11 4.68 -8.34
CA LEU A 239 6.07 4.02 -7.48
C LEU A 239 7.31 3.60 -8.25
N GLU A 240 8.43 3.58 -7.54
CA GLU A 240 9.72 3.08 -7.99
C GLU A 240 10.31 2.14 -6.94
N TRP A 241 10.74 0.94 -7.36
CA TRP A 241 11.50 0.00 -6.55
C TRP A 241 12.92 -0.14 -7.11
N PRO A 242 13.93 0.51 -6.49
CA PRO A 242 15.30 0.54 -7.02
C PRO A 242 16.05 -0.78 -6.87
N SER A 243 15.62 -1.67 -5.97
CA SER A 243 16.38 -2.89 -5.60
C SER A 243 15.77 -4.19 -6.12
N LEU A 244 14.62 -4.16 -6.80
CA LEU A 244 13.90 -5.37 -7.23
C LEU A 244 14.41 -6.02 -8.52
N LEU A 245 15.30 -5.33 -9.26
CA LEU A 245 15.89 -5.86 -10.49
C LEU A 245 17.40 -5.97 -10.33
N GLU A 246 17.97 -7.00 -10.93
CA GLU A 246 19.42 -7.13 -11.06
C GLU A 246 19.96 -6.14 -12.10
N GLY A 247 21.23 -5.72 -11.94
CA GLY A 247 21.92 -4.92 -12.95
C GLY A 247 21.73 -3.40 -12.87
N GLY A 248 20.98 -2.90 -11.89
CA GLY A 248 20.85 -1.46 -11.60
C GLY A 248 19.70 -0.75 -12.32
N ASP A 249 18.92 -1.48 -13.12
CA ASP A 249 17.61 -1.00 -13.57
C ASP A 249 16.63 -0.96 -12.38
N LYS A 250 15.61 -0.12 -12.48
CA LYS A 250 14.55 0.00 -11.47
C LYS A 250 13.23 -0.54 -11.99
N LEU A 251 12.44 -1.12 -11.09
CA LEU A 251 11.05 -1.40 -11.37
C LEU A 251 10.24 -0.12 -11.14
N THR A 252 9.30 0.19 -12.02
CA THR A 252 8.35 1.29 -11.82
C THR A 252 6.93 0.79 -12.01
N GLY A 253 5.99 1.38 -11.29
CA GLY A 253 4.57 1.07 -11.38
C GLY A 253 3.78 2.37 -11.35
N SER A 254 2.84 2.52 -12.28
CA SER A 254 1.92 3.66 -12.31
C SER A 254 0.49 3.18 -12.40
N VAL A 255 -0.40 3.82 -11.63
CA VAL A 255 -1.84 3.57 -11.62
C VAL A 255 -2.57 4.89 -11.69
N GLN A 256 -3.61 4.94 -12.50
CA GLN A 256 -4.55 6.03 -12.61
C GLN A 256 -5.97 5.51 -12.46
N VAL A 257 -6.78 6.17 -11.63
CA VAL A 257 -8.22 5.92 -11.51
C VAL A 257 -8.97 7.19 -11.94
N ASP A 258 -9.86 7.05 -12.91
CA ASP A 258 -10.66 8.17 -13.42
C ASP A 258 -11.98 8.36 -12.64
N ALA A 259 -12.73 9.40 -13.01
CA ALA A 259 -14.01 9.74 -12.39
C ALA A 259 -15.11 8.68 -12.56
N ALA A 260 -14.99 7.80 -13.56
CA ALA A 260 -15.90 6.68 -13.76
C ALA A 260 -15.47 5.43 -12.95
N GLY A 261 -14.37 5.52 -12.20
CA GLY A 261 -13.76 4.40 -11.51
C GLY A 261 -12.93 3.49 -12.42
N GLY A 262 -12.67 3.90 -13.67
CA GLY A 262 -11.82 3.15 -14.59
C GLY A 262 -10.37 3.20 -14.14
N VAL A 263 -9.76 2.04 -13.93
CA VAL A 263 -8.33 1.93 -13.58
C VAL A 263 -7.52 1.65 -14.85
N ASN A 264 -6.42 2.37 -14.99
CA ASN A 264 -5.41 2.14 -16.02
C ASN A 264 -4.03 2.27 -15.39
N GLY A 265 -3.09 1.42 -15.79
CA GLY A 265 -1.74 1.48 -15.28
C GLY A 265 -0.79 0.53 -15.97
N GLU A 266 0.46 0.56 -15.53
CA GLU A 266 1.51 -0.28 -16.08
C GLU A 266 2.61 -0.53 -15.03
N VAL A 267 3.28 -1.68 -15.17
CA VAL A 267 4.51 -2.00 -14.46
C VAL A 267 5.63 -2.13 -15.49
N LYS A 268 6.75 -1.46 -15.26
CA LYS A 268 7.93 -1.47 -16.15
C LYS A 268 9.19 -1.93 -15.43
N ALA A 269 9.98 -2.73 -16.12
CA ALA A 269 11.38 -3.01 -15.78
C ALA A 269 12.27 -2.18 -16.72
N GLY A 270 12.92 -1.14 -16.17
CA GLY A 270 13.54 -0.10 -16.99
C GLY A 270 12.51 0.55 -17.92
N ASP A 271 12.76 0.52 -19.23
CA ASP A 271 11.85 1.06 -20.24
C ASP A 271 10.82 0.02 -20.77
N THR A 272 10.91 -1.24 -20.32
CA THR A 272 10.08 -2.34 -20.84
C THR A 272 8.83 -2.53 -19.99
N ILE A 273 7.65 -2.43 -20.60
CA ILE A 273 6.38 -2.79 -19.94
C ILE A 273 6.33 -4.30 -19.73
N ILE A 274 6.18 -4.71 -18.47
CA ILE A 274 6.08 -6.12 -18.08
C ILE A 274 4.70 -6.50 -17.53
N ALA A 275 3.86 -5.51 -17.18
CA ALA A 275 2.44 -5.71 -16.91
C ALA A 275 1.61 -4.50 -17.33
N GLY A 276 0.40 -4.74 -17.83
CA GLY A 276 -0.66 -3.73 -17.89
C GLY A 276 -1.63 -3.90 -16.73
N ILE A 277 -2.18 -2.79 -16.23
CA ILE A 277 -3.17 -2.76 -15.16
C ILE A 277 -4.45 -2.16 -15.73
N LYS A 278 -5.58 -2.85 -15.56
CA LYS A 278 -6.88 -2.41 -16.08
C LYS A 278 -8.03 -2.80 -15.14
N ASP A 279 -9.18 -2.18 -15.36
CA ASP A 279 -10.44 -2.53 -14.71
C ASP A 279 -10.32 -2.52 -13.18
N ASP A 280 -10.79 -3.54 -12.46
CA ASP A 280 -10.70 -3.61 -11.00
C ASP A 280 -9.30 -4.07 -10.53
N TYR A 281 -8.26 -3.31 -10.89
CA TYR A 281 -6.84 -3.63 -10.62
C TYR A 281 -6.40 -5.00 -11.14
N GLN A 282 -6.87 -5.41 -12.32
CA GLN A 282 -6.43 -6.65 -12.95
C GLN A 282 -5.06 -6.47 -13.60
N PHE A 283 -4.09 -7.28 -13.16
CA PHE A 283 -2.74 -7.30 -13.71
C PHE A 283 -2.62 -8.32 -14.84
N ALA A 284 -2.25 -7.85 -16.03
CA ALA A 284 -1.93 -8.67 -17.18
C ALA A 284 -0.41 -8.68 -17.41
N TRP A 285 0.28 -9.62 -16.75
CA TRP A 285 1.72 -9.84 -16.93
C TRP A 285 2.06 -10.30 -18.34
N GLN A 286 3.18 -9.83 -18.88
CA GLN A 286 3.55 -10.01 -20.28
C GLN A 286 4.84 -10.82 -20.44
N GLY A 287 5.01 -11.41 -21.63
CA GLY A 287 6.21 -12.16 -22.00
C GLY A 287 6.52 -13.31 -21.03
N ALA A 288 7.76 -13.39 -20.59
CA ALA A 288 8.25 -14.35 -19.59
C ALA A 288 7.47 -14.33 -18.27
N CYS A 289 6.78 -13.23 -17.96
CA CYS A 289 6.02 -13.05 -16.72
C CYS A 289 4.57 -13.55 -16.80
N ALA A 290 4.06 -13.89 -17.98
CA ALA A 290 2.65 -14.27 -18.16
C ALA A 290 2.28 -15.67 -17.59
N GLY A 291 3.26 -16.55 -17.34
CA GLY A 291 3.02 -17.99 -17.15
C GLY A 291 3.20 -18.55 -15.74
N SER A 292 3.19 -17.73 -14.69
CA SER A 292 3.50 -18.20 -13.32
C SER A 292 2.51 -17.73 -12.25
N GLN A 293 1.23 -17.66 -12.59
CA GLN A 293 0.14 -17.59 -11.60
C GLN A 293 -0.23 -18.99 -11.11
#